data_AF-A0AAV7QPB7-F1
#
_entry.id   AF-A0AAV7QPB7-F1
#
_cell.length_a   1.000
_cell.length_b   1.000
_cell.length_c   1.000
_cell.angle_alpha   90.00
_cell.angle_beta   90.00
_cell.angle_gamma   90.00
#
_symmetry.space_group_name_H-M   'P 1'
#
loop_
_entity.id
_entity.type
_entity.pdbx_description
1 polymer ?
#
loop_
_entity_poly.entity_id
_entity_poly.type
_entity_poly.pdbx_seq_one_letter_code
_entity_poly.pdbx_strand_id
1 'polypeptide(L)'
;DSAYALRPWILTPYLTPGNQNEWRYNIGHRRTRAVIERTFSLLKSCFRCLHNSGGALQYAPKTACKIVATCAILHNVATRRGLYLTLNDTDSEDEEQELPHRQPGDGSIAMEGRQRWDHIFTFYFG
;
A
#
# COMPACT_ATOMS: atom_id res chain seq x y z
N ASP A 1 3.54 -6.20 4.44
CA ASP A 1 4.06 -4.82 4.68
C ASP A 1 5.52 -4.81 5.16
N SER A 2 6.32 -5.80 4.75
CA SER A 2 7.74 -5.91 5.08
C SER A 2 8.62 -4.95 4.27
N ALA A 3 8.09 -4.40 3.17
CA ALA A 3 8.80 -3.50 2.27
C ALA A 3 9.00 -2.08 2.84
N TYR A 4 8.29 -1.71 3.91
CA TYR A 4 8.41 -0.41 4.55
C TYR A 4 8.83 -0.58 6.02
N ALA A 5 9.88 0.13 6.42
CA ALA A 5 10.36 0.11 7.81
C ALA A 5 9.22 0.52 8.75
N LEU A 6 8.85 -0.37 9.68
CA LEU A 6 7.76 -0.17 10.65
C LEU A 6 8.01 1.10 11.45
N ARG A 7 7.29 2.15 11.06
CA ARG A 7 7.26 3.44 11.74
C ARG A 7 5.89 3.57 12.41
N PRO A 8 5.76 4.34 13.50
CA PRO A 8 4.51 4.46 14.25
C PRO A 8 3.34 5.04 13.43
N TRP A 9 3.58 5.52 12.21
CA TRP A 9 2.56 6.01 11.27
C TRP A 9 2.18 5.01 10.16
N ILE A 10 2.73 3.79 10.17
CA ILE A 10 2.41 2.76 9.18
C ILE A 10 1.35 1.82 9.74
N LEU A 11 0.20 1.77 9.06
CA LEU A 11 -0.87 0.81 9.30
C LEU A 11 -0.33 -0.62 9.15
N THR A 12 -0.20 -1.36 10.25
CA THR A 12 0.32 -2.73 10.26
C THR A 12 -0.79 -3.70 10.65
N PRO A 13 -0.99 -4.81 9.93
CA PRO A 13 -1.97 -5.83 10.33
C PRO A 13 -1.56 -6.53 11.62
N TYR A 14 -2.53 -6.97 12.42
CA TYR A 14 -2.29 -7.86 13.56
C TYR A 14 -1.92 -9.26 13.06
N LEU A 15 -0.77 -9.79 13.47
CA LEU A 15 -0.33 -11.14 13.05
C LEU A 15 -1.21 -12.25 13.66
N THR A 16 -1.67 -12.05 14.89
CA THR A 16 -2.52 -13.00 15.61
C THR A 16 -3.68 -12.23 16.23
N PRO A 17 -4.74 -11.96 15.46
CA PRO A 17 -5.90 -11.21 15.96
C PRO A 17 -6.61 -11.99 17.07
N GLY A 18 -6.64 -11.43 18.28
CA GLY A 18 -7.22 -12.04 19.48
C GLY A 18 -8.68 -11.66 19.73
N ASN A 19 -9.20 -10.64 19.04
CA ASN A 19 -10.58 -10.18 19.20
C ASN A 19 -11.23 -9.76 17.86
N GLN A 20 -12.57 -9.63 17.87
CA GLN A 20 -13.36 -9.31 16.68
C GLN A 20 -12.96 -7.98 16.03
N ASN A 21 -12.50 -6.99 16.82
CA ASN A 21 -12.14 -5.68 16.30
C ASN A 21 -10.82 -5.75 15.51
N GLU A 22 -9.84 -6.49 16.01
CA GLU A 22 -8.58 -6.77 15.30
C GLU A 22 -8.82 -7.52 13.99
N TRP A 23 -9.77 -8.46 13.97
CA TRP A 23 -10.22 -9.13 12.74
C TRP A 23 -10.83 -8.15 11.74
N ARG A 24 -11.77 -7.30 12.17
CA ARG A 24 -12.40 -6.28 11.30
C ARG A 24 -11.37 -5.32 10.73
N TYR A 25 -10.40 -4.91 11.55
CA TYR A 25 -9.29 -4.08 11.11
C TYR A 25 -8.42 -4.76 10.06
N ASN A 26 -8.00 -6.02 10.28
CA ASN A 26 -7.20 -6.75 9.30
C ASN A 26 -7.94 -6.93 7.96
N ILE A 27 -9.25 -7.15 8.00
CA ILE A 27 -10.08 -7.21 6.79
C ILE A 27 -10.08 -5.86 6.06
N GLY A 28 -10.31 -4.76 6.79
CA GLY A 28 -10.27 -3.41 6.23
C GLY A 28 -8.90 -3.09 5.63
N HIS A 29 -7.84 -3.35 6.38
CA HIS A 29 -6.45 -3.17 5.96
C HIS A 29 -6.15 -3.92 4.66
N ARG A 30 -6.49 -5.22 4.59
CA ARG A 30 -6.31 -6.04 3.39
C ARG A 30 -7.06 -5.45 2.19
N ARG A 31 -8.33 -5.08 2.36
CA ARG A 31 -9.15 -4.50 1.27
C ARG A 31 -8.54 -3.21 0.75
N THR A 32 -8.14 -2.30 1.65
CA THR A 32 -7.48 -1.05 1.26
C THR A 32 -6.17 -1.31 0.53
N ARG A 33 -5.36 -2.26 1.03
CA ARG A 33 -4.09 -2.64 0.38
C ARG A 33 -4.30 -3.17 -1.04
N ALA A 34 -5.27 -4.06 -1.24
CA ALA A 34 -5.57 -4.62 -2.56
C ALA A 34 -5.92 -3.52 -3.58
N VAL A 35 -6.69 -2.51 -3.18
CA VAL A 35 -7.03 -1.37 -4.04
C VAL A 35 -5.77 -0.55 -4.40
N ILE A 36 -4.90 -0.29 -3.43
CA ILE A 36 -3.66 0.46 -3.65
C ILE A 36 -2.72 -0.32 -4.57
N GLU A 37 -2.51 -1.60 -4.32
CA GLU A 37 -1.65 -2.46 -5.13
C GLU A 37 -2.14 -2.54 -6.56
N ARG A 38 -3.44 -2.80 -6.77
CA ARG A 38 -4.05 -2.80 -8.11
C ARG A 38 -3.85 -1.47 -8.82
N THR A 39 -4.01 -0.34 -8.11
CA THR A 39 -3.80 0.99 -8.68
C THR A 39 -2.35 1.18 -9.12
N PHE A 40 -1.37 0.76 -8.32
CA PHE A 40 0.04 0.84 -8.70
C PHE A 40 0.40 -0.09 -9.85
N SER A 41 -0.16 -1.29 -9.90
CA SER A 41 0.04 -2.19 -11.05
C SER A 41 -0.47 -1.57 -12.34
N LEU A 42 -1.67 -0.98 -12.33
CA LEU A 42 -2.23 -0.27 -13.49
C LEU A 42 -1.38 0.95 -13.92
N LEU A 43 -0.90 1.74 -12.96
CA LEU A 43 -0.03 2.87 -13.28
C LEU A 43 1.29 2.42 -13.92
N LYS A 44 1.91 1.33 -13.40
CA LYS A 44 3.14 0.78 -13.96
C LYS A 44 2.94 0.13 -15.33
N SER A 45 1.78 -0.48 -15.59
CA SER A 45 1.45 -1.05 -16.90
C SER A 45 1.19 0.04 -17.96
N CYS A 46 0.49 1.12 -17.58
CA CYS A 46 0.24 2.26 -18.45
C CYS A 46 1.52 3.08 -18.74
N PHE A 47 2.34 3.31 -17.71
CA PHE A 47 3.48 4.21 -17.78
C PHE A 47 4.76 3.43 -17.49
N ARG A 48 5.43 2.98 -18.55
CA ARG A 48 6.67 2.19 -18.44
C ARG A 48 7.79 2.90 -17.67
N CYS A 49 7.79 4.24 -17.62
CA CYS A 49 8.73 5.01 -16.80
C CYS A 49 8.58 4.77 -15.29
N LEU A 50 7.43 4.25 -14.83
CA LEU A 50 7.20 3.82 -13.44
C LEU A 50 7.52 2.34 -13.22
N HIS A 51 7.70 1.57 -14.29
CA HIS A 51 8.01 0.15 -14.23
C HIS A 51 9.53 -0.07 -14.27
N ASN A 52 10.03 -1.09 -13.55
CA ASN A 52 11.47 -1.31 -13.43
C ASN A 52 12.17 -1.58 -14.78
N SER A 53 11.44 -2.16 -15.74
CA SER A 53 11.95 -2.39 -17.11
C SER A 53 12.05 -1.13 -17.97
N GLY A 54 11.40 -0.02 -17.59
CA GLY A 54 11.63 1.28 -18.21
C GLY A 54 12.86 2.02 -17.64
N GLY A 55 13.60 1.36 -16.75
CA GLY A 55 14.66 1.95 -15.94
C GLY A 55 14.11 2.56 -14.64
N ALA A 56 14.93 2.56 -13.59
CA ALA A 56 14.62 3.33 -12.39
C ALA A 56 14.52 4.82 -12.75
N LEU A 57 13.65 5.55 -12.06
CA LEU A 57 13.45 6.98 -12.29
C LEU A 57 14.70 7.74 -11.81
N GLN A 58 15.67 7.96 -12.69
CA GLN A 58 16.96 8.62 -12.40
C GLN A 58 16.82 10.15 -12.28
N TYR A 59 15.90 10.59 -11.45
CA TYR A 59 15.59 12.00 -11.21
C TYR A 59 15.70 12.32 -9.73
N ALA A 60 16.02 13.59 -9.42
CA ALA A 60 15.92 14.07 -8.06
C ALA A 60 14.51 13.80 -7.48
N PRO A 61 14.37 13.48 -6.18
CA PRO A 61 13.10 13.09 -5.57
C PRO A 61 11.93 14.05 -5.90
N LYS A 62 12.21 15.36 -5.89
CA LYS A 62 11.21 16.39 -6.24
C LYS A 62 10.66 16.23 -7.67
N THR A 63 11.51 15.88 -8.63
CA THR A 63 11.12 15.67 -10.02
C THR A 63 10.45 14.31 -10.20
N ALA A 64 10.96 13.26 -9.53
CA ALA A 64 10.33 11.95 -9.50
C ALA A 64 8.87 12.02 -9.00
N CYS A 65 8.62 12.74 -7.89
CA CYS A 65 7.27 12.96 -7.37
C CYS A 65 6.35 13.66 -8.38
N LYS A 66 6.87 14.64 -9.15
CA LYS A 66 6.09 15.31 -10.20
C LYS A 66 5.70 14.33 -11.31
N ILE A 67 6.64 13.51 -11.77
CA ILE A 67 6.36 12.49 -12.81
C ILE A 67 5.27 11.53 -12.34
N VAL A 68 5.40 10.99 -11.13
CA VAL A 68 4.39 10.08 -10.53
C VAL A 68 3.02 10.76 -10.45
N ALA A 69 2.97 12.01 -9.98
CA ALA A 69 1.73 12.77 -9.90
C ALA A 69 1.10 13.01 -11.28
N THR A 70 1.90 13.36 -12.29
CA THR A 70 1.43 13.52 -13.67
C THR A 70 0.87 12.22 -14.23
N CYS A 71 1.52 11.08 -14.01
CA CYS A 71 1.00 9.77 -14.41
C CYS A 71 -0.37 9.48 -13.76
N ALA A 72 -0.53 9.76 -12.46
CA ALA A 72 -1.81 9.59 -11.77
C ALA A 72 -2.91 10.50 -12.33
N ILE A 73 -2.59 11.77 -12.62
CA ILE A 73 -3.53 12.72 -13.24
C ILE A 73 -3.96 12.23 -14.63
N LEU A 74 -3.00 11.84 -15.47
CA LEU A 74 -3.26 11.33 -16.81
C LEU A 74 -4.10 10.06 -16.77
N HIS A 75 -3.80 9.14 -15.84
CA HIS A 75 -4.61 7.94 -15.62
C HIS A 75 -6.06 8.31 -15.28
N ASN A 76 -6.28 9.21 -14.33
CA ASN A 76 -7.63 9.64 -13.95
C ASN A 76 -8.39 10.27 -15.12
N VAL A 77 -7.73 11.10 -15.94
CA VAL A 77 -8.33 11.70 -17.14
C VAL A 77 -8.73 10.62 -18.15
N ALA A 78 -7.84 9.67 -18.43
CA ALA A 78 -8.10 8.60 -19.37
C ALA A 78 -9.19 7.64 -18.89
N THR A 79 -9.24 7.31 -17.60
CA THR A 79 -10.32 6.52 -16.98
C THR A 79 -11.68 7.22 -17.11
N ARG A 80 -11.76 8.52 -16.81
CA ARG A 80 -13.00 9.31 -16.97
C ARG A 80 -13.48 9.41 -18.42
N ARG A 81 -12.55 9.32 -19.37
CA ARG A 81 -12.83 9.32 -20.80
C ARG A 81 -13.06 7.91 -21.37
N GLY A 82 -13.03 6.87 -20.54
CA GLY A 82 -13.24 5.48 -20.97
C GLY A 82 -12.12 4.91 -21.85
N LEU A 83 -10.90 5.47 -21.79
CA LEU A 83 -9.81 5.10 -22.70
C LEU A 83 -9.12 3.78 -22.33
N TYR A 84 -9.33 3.26 -21.12
CA TYR A 84 -8.65 2.05 -20.61
C TYR A 84 -9.48 0.77 -20.68
N LEU A 85 -10.47 0.69 -21.57
CA LEU A 85 -11.35 -0.49 -21.75
C LEU A 85 -10.60 -1.81 -22.11
N THR A 86 -9.27 -1.78 -22.32
CA THR A 86 -8.48 -2.91 -22.82
C THR A 86 -7.32 -3.36 -21.94
N LEU A 87 -7.10 -2.75 -20.74
CA LEU A 87 -5.99 -3.13 -19.85
C LEU A 87 -6.40 -4.11 -18.72
N ASN A 88 -7.62 -4.64 -18.75
CA ASN A 88 -8.15 -5.50 -17.68
C ASN A 88 -7.72 -6.97 -17.77
N ASP A 89 -6.98 -7.40 -18.80
CA ASP A 89 -6.79 -8.83 -19.10
C ASP A 89 -5.33 -9.32 -19.05
N THR A 90 -4.44 -8.73 -18.23
CA THR A 90 -3.14 -9.36 -17.98
C THR A 90 -2.85 -9.55 -16.50
N ASP A 91 -3.09 -10.80 -16.11
CA ASP A 91 -2.64 -11.56 -14.94
C ASP A 91 -1.52 -10.93 -14.09
N SER A 92 -1.71 -10.99 -12.78
CA SER A 92 -0.61 -11.16 -11.84
C SER A 92 -1.13 -12.07 -10.74
N GLU A 93 -0.57 -13.27 -10.71
CA GLU A 93 -0.84 -14.35 -9.78
C GLU A 93 -0.87 -13.83 -8.34
N ASP A 94 -1.86 -14.30 -7.58
CA ASP A 94 -1.91 -14.12 -6.12
C ASP A 94 -0.66 -14.79 -5.51
N GLU A 95 0.46 -14.07 -5.42
CA GLU A 95 1.56 -14.48 -4.56
C GLU A 95 1.09 -14.34 -3.11
N GLU A 96 0.68 -15.48 -2.55
CA GLU A 96 0.33 -15.67 -1.15
C GLU A 96 1.55 -15.35 -0.28
N GLN A 97 1.67 -14.08 0.13
CA GLN A 97 2.82 -13.59 0.86
C GLN A 97 2.78 -14.10 2.31
N GLU A 98 3.44 -15.23 2.59
CA GLU A 98 3.69 -15.71 3.95
C GLU A 98 4.36 -14.61 4.78
N LEU A 99 3.76 -14.29 5.94
CA LEU A 99 4.27 -13.29 6.88
C LEU A 99 5.61 -13.79 7.47
N PRO A 100 6.72 -13.04 7.33
CA PRO A 100 8.01 -13.50 7.85
C PRO A 100 8.03 -13.54 9.38
N HIS A 101 8.51 -14.66 9.93
CA HIS A 101 8.83 -14.85 11.35
C HIS A 101 9.82 -13.78 11.82
N ARG A 102 9.47 -13.02 12.87
CA ARG A 102 10.30 -11.91 13.39
C ARG A 102 11.06 -12.30 14.67
N GLN A 103 12.35 -11.93 14.73
CA GLN A 103 13.13 -11.85 15.98
C GLN A 103 12.88 -10.50 16.70
N PRO A 104 12.84 -10.46 18.04
CA PRO A 104 12.39 -9.31 18.80
C PRO A 104 13.45 -8.20 18.84
N GLY A 105 13.07 -6.99 18.44
CA GLY A 105 13.92 -5.79 18.46
C GLY A 105 13.22 -4.59 19.11
N ASP A 106 13.86 -4.13 20.19
CA ASP A 106 13.73 -2.92 21.03
C ASP A 106 12.36 -2.32 21.37
N GLY A 107 11.95 -2.50 22.63
CA GLY A 107 10.58 -2.36 23.15
C GLY A 107 10.10 -0.95 23.51
N SER A 108 10.94 0.09 23.41
CA SER A 108 10.61 1.42 23.92
C SER A 108 9.78 2.27 22.93
N ILE A 109 10.18 2.32 21.65
CA ILE A 109 9.53 3.16 20.62
C ILE A 109 8.17 2.60 20.19
N ALA A 110 7.97 1.29 20.33
CA ALA A 110 6.73 0.60 19.95
C ALA A 110 5.56 0.88 20.91
N MET A 111 5.81 1.32 22.16
CA MET A 111 4.76 1.53 23.16
C MET A 111 4.03 2.87 23.00
N GLU A 112 4.74 3.97 22.71
CA GLU A 112 4.10 5.29 22.52
C GLU A 112 3.21 5.35 21.27
N GLY A 113 3.64 4.70 20.17
CA GLY A 113 2.83 4.61 18.96
C GLY A 113 1.50 3.87 19.19
N ARG A 114 1.53 2.79 19.98
CA ARG A 114 0.34 1.97 20.26
C ARG A 114 -0.75 2.72 21.01
N GLN A 115 -0.41 3.56 22.00
CA GLN A 115 -1.43 4.32 22.75
C GLN A 115 -2.20 5.32 21.88
N ARG A 116 -1.50 5.97 20.94
CA ARG A 116 -2.13 6.92 20.01
C ARG A 116 -2.96 6.19 18.95
N TRP A 117 -2.56 4.99 18.56
CA TRP A 117 -3.29 4.10 17.67
C TRP A 117 -4.57 3.57 18.31
N ASP A 118 -4.54 3.12 19.57
CA ASP A 118 -5.74 2.63 20.27
C ASP A 118 -6.84 3.70 20.29
N HIS A 119 -6.49 4.97 20.56
CA HIS A 119 -7.47 6.06 20.55
C HIS A 119 -8.10 6.29 19.16
N ILE A 120 -7.32 6.22 18.08
CA ILE A 120 -7.85 6.33 16.71
C ILE A 120 -8.67 5.09 16.35
N PHE A 121 -8.23 3.91 16.79
CA PHE A 121 -8.86 2.63 16.52
C PHE A 121 -10.25 2.53 17.15
N THR A 122 -10.38 2.88 18.44
CA THR A 122 -11.68 2.91 19.13
C THR A 122 -12.64 3.92 18.49
N PHE A 123 -12.13 5.04 17.99
CA PHE A 123 -12.97 6.09 17.41
C PHE A 123 -13.54 5.73 16.03
N TYR A 124 -12.77 5.04 15.19
CA TYR A 124 -13.19 4.72 13.82
C TYR A 124 -13.78 3.32 13.64
N PHE A 125 -13.48 2.39 14.56
CA PHE A 125 -13.87 0.98 14.44
C PHE A 125 -14.63 0.43 15.65
N GLY A 126 -14.85 1.24 16.69
CA GLY A 126 -15.71 0.94 17.85
C GLY A 126 -17.20 0.94 17.50
#